data_AF-A0A7V1LPB2-F1
#
_entry.id   AF-A0A7V1LPB2-F1
#
_cell.length_a   1.000
_cell.length_b   1.000
_cell.length_c   1.000
_cell.angle_alpha   90.00
_cell.angle_beta   90.00
_cell.angle_gamma   90.00
#
_symmetry.space_group_name_H-M   'P 1'
#
loop_
_entity.id
_entity.type
_entity.pdbx_description
1 polymer ?
#
loop_
_entity_poly.entity_id
_entity_poly.type
_entity_poly.pdbx_seq_one_letter_code
_entity_poly.pdbx_strand_id
1 'polypeptide(L)'
;ERECNHTGLEFFIFWNNNGVPVYFFDNHNHAFYFWHRSLNRGDFSPGLPLVHVDQHSDMRRPPEWLPANADDREVFDYTGQVLNVGNFIQPALRLGWFREVDIVDSSQKINRRYEQPLVLDLDMDFFAPEMDYIDRALKVAQIRKWLRLARCVTVATSPFFMDQQEAIELIGEIFR
;
A
#
# COMPACT_ATOMS: atom_id res chain seq x y z
N GLU A 1 17.33 5.50 -14.66
CA GLU A 1 17.05 4.40 -15.60
C GLU A 1 15.86 4.77 -16.50
N ARG A 2 15.59 4.01 -17.59
CA ARG A 2 14.32 4.12 -18.34
C ARG A 2 13.31 3.15 -17.71
N GLU A 3 12.35 3.70 -16.97
CA GLU A 3 11.22 2.95 -16.44
C GLU A 3 10.40 2.37 -17.60
N CYS A 4 10.05 1.10 -17.51
CA CYS A 4 9.42 0.38 -18.61
C CYS A 4 7.93 0.26 -18.36
N ASN A 5 7.17 1.26 -18.77
CA ASN A 5 5.77 1.43 -18.38
C ASN A 5 4.82 0.29 -18.83
N HIS A 6 4.00 -0.19 -17.90
CA HIS A 6 2.75 -0.92 -18.14
C HIS A 6 1.58 -0.05 -17.64
N THR A 7 0.40 -0.18 -18.24
CA THR A 7 -0.80 0.59 -17.88
C THR A 7 -1.09 0.48 -16.39
N GLY A 8 -0.96 1.60 -15.67
CA GLY A 8 -1.14 1.72 -14.22
C GLY A 8 0.15 2.06 -13.44
N LEU A 9 1.26 1.36 -13.73
CA LEU A 9 2.60 1.75 -13.23
C LEU A 9 3.19 2.96 -13.99
N GLU A 10 2.60 3.32 -15.13
CA GLU A 10 2.95 4.50 -15.94
C GLU A 10 2.58 5.83 -15.27
N PHE A 11 1.52 5.86 -14.47
CA PHE A 11 0.96 7.08 -13.90
C PHE A 11 0.85 6.97 -12.39
N PHE A 12 1.91 7.40 -11.70
CA PHE A 12 1.94 7.51 -10.25
C PHE A 12 2.43 8.89 -9.82
N ILE A 13 2.11 9.27 -8.60
CA ILE A 13 2.66 10.47 -7.96
C ILE A 13 3.60 10.03 -6.86
N PHE A 14 4.82 10.54 -6.88
CA PHE A 14 5.75 10.45 -5.77
C PHE A 14 5.76 11.77 -5.00
N TRP A 15 5.60 11.67 -3.69
CA TRP A 15 5.73 12.80 -2.78
C TRP A 15 6.66 12.44 -1.62
N ASN A 16 7.59 13.35 -1.30
CA ASN A 16 8.40 13.25 -0.10
C ASN A 16 7.72 14.07 1.02
N ASN A 17 7.11 13.38 1.98
CA ASN A 17 6.49 13.98 3.15
C ASN A 17 7.46 13.97 4.33
N ASN A 18 8.22 15.06 4.50
CA ASN A 18 9.19 15.23 5.61
C ASN A 18 10.20 14.09 5.76
N GLY A 19 10.70 13.56 4.65
CA GLY A 19 11.65 12.45 4.59
C GLY A 19 10.99 11.07 4.44
N VAL A 20 9.66 10.98 4.45
CA VAL A 20 8.93 9.73 4.21
C VAL A 20 8.45 9.68 2.75
N PRO A 21 8.85 8.67 1.96
CA PRO A 21 8.32 8.49 0.60
C PRO A 21 6.84 8.09 0.65
N VAL A 22 6.04 8.77 -0.17
CA VAL A 22 4.62 8.50 -0.38
C VAL A 22 4.39 8.28 -1.87
N TYR A 23 3.78 7.16 -2.23
CA TYR A 23 3.43 6.81 -3.61
C TYR A 23 1.92 6.74 -3.76
N PHE A 24 1.38 7.46 -4.74
CA PHE A 24 -0.03 7.41 -5.11
C PHE A 24 -0.19 6.78 -6.49
N PHE A 25 -1.10 5.84 -6.63
CA PHE A 25 -1.35 5.10 -7.86
C PHE A 25 -2.80 4.59 -7.89
N ASP A 26 -3.23 4.02 -9.00
CA ASP A 26 -4.59 3.57 -9.23
C ASP A 26 -4.90 2.22 -8.57
N ASN A 27 -4.28 1.13 -9.04
CA ASN A 27 -4.56 -0.23 -8.61
C ASN A 27 -3.65 -0.64 -7.45
N HIS A 28 -4.22 -1.33 -6.47
CA HIS A 28 -3.52 -1.62 -5.22
C HIS A 28 -2.29 -2.52 -5.35
N ASN A 29 -2.28 -3.45 -6.32
CA ASN A 29 -1.13 -4.32 -6.55
C ASN A 29 0.16 -3.55 -6.90
N HIS A 30 0.07 -2.31 -7.38
CA HIS A 30 1.25 -1.49 -7.65
C HIS A 30 2.05 -1.16 -6.38
N ALA A 31 1.46 -1.27 -5.20
CA ALA A 31 2.16 -1.15 -3.92
C ALA A 31 3.40 -2.06 -3.87
N PHE A 32 3.30 -3.27 -4.44
CA PHE A 32 4.39 -4.25 -4.48
C PHE A 32 5.68 -3.69 -5.09
N TYR A 33 5.58 -3.05 -6.26
CA TYR A 33 6.72 -2.45 -6.93
C TYR A 33 7.29 -1.26 -6.14
N PHE A 34 6.43 -0.43 -5.55
CA PHE A 34 6.89 0.73 -4.78
C PHE A 34 7.53 0.36 -3.44
N TRP A 35 7.12 -0.76 -2.83
CA TRP A 35 7.83 -1.32 -1.68
C TRP A 35 9.24 -1.79 -2.05
N HIS A 36 9.38 -2.54 -3.16
CA HIS A 36 10.68 -2.94 -3.69
C HIS A 36 11.59 -1.74 -3.98
N ARG A 37 11.05 -0.74 -4.68
CA ARG A 37 11.77 0.50 -4.97
C ARG A 37 12.25 1.21 -3.70
N SER A 38 11.42 1.26 -2.67
CA SER A 38 11.76 1.91 -1.40
C SER A 38 12.80 1.12 -0.59
N LEU A 39 12.76 -0.22 -0.64
CA LEU A 39 13.80 -1.08 -0.09
C LEU A 39 15.14 -0.85 -0.77
N ASN A 40 15.17 -0.82 -2.11
CA ASN A 40 16.40 -0.60 -2.88
C ASN A 40 17.02 0.79 -2.66
N ARG A 41 16.19 1.79 -2.36
CA ARG A 41 16.63 3.14 -2.00
C ARG A 41 17.09 3.26 -0.54
N GLY A 42 16.85 2.22 0.28
CA GLY A 42 17.15 2.24 1.71
C GLY A 42 16.18 3.11 2.53
N ASP A 43 14.99 3.40 2.00
CA ASP A 43 13.97 4.19 2.71
C ASP A 43 13.47 3.45 3.98
N PHE A 44 13.52 2.10 3.95
CA PHE A 44 13.37 1.25 5.12
C PHE A 44 14.16 -0.07 4.97
N SER A 45 14.38 -0.77 6.07
CA SER A 45 15.03 -2.10 6.08
C SER A 45 13.99 -3.23 6.06
N PRO A 46 14.28 -4.38 5.43
CA PRO A 46 13.41 -5.55 5.47
C PRO A 46 13.01 -5.94 6.89
N GLY A 47 11.80 -6.46 7.05
CA GLY A 47 11.29 -6.96 8.34
C GLY A 47 10.55 -5.92 9.19
N LEU A 48 10.29 -4.71 8.68
CA LEU A 48 9.25 -3.87 9.27
C LEU A 48 7.86 -4.53 9.10
N PRO A 49 6.91 -4.29 10.02
CA PRO A 49 5.54 -4.71 9.82
C PRO A 49 4.88 -3.87 8.72
N LEU A 50 4.05 -4.52 7.90
CA LEU A 50 3.15 -3.86 6.98
C LEU A 50 1.81 -3.62 7.70
N VAL A 51 1.35 -2.37 7.74
CA VAL A 51 -0.03 -2.05 8.13
C VAL A 51 -0.78 -1.75 6.85
N HIS A 52 -1.69 -2.65 6.49
CA HIS A 52 -2.48 -2.59 5.26
C HIS A 52 -3.93 -2.24 5.64
N VAL A 53 -4.40 -1.08 5.18
CA VAL A 53 -5.70 -0.51 5.49
C VAL A 53 -6.55 -0.57 4.23
N ASP A 54 -7.57 -1.42 4.24
CA ASP A 54 -8.26 -1.86 3.03
C ASP A 54 -9.59 -2.50 3.43
N GLN A 55 -10.60 -2.46 2.56
CA GLN A 55 -11.82 -3.27 2.72
C GLN A 55 -11.54 -4.79 2.61
N HIS A 56 -10.49 -5.16 1.89
CA HIS A 56 -10.07 -6.50 1.54
C HIS A 56 -8.78 -6.90 2.26
N SER A 57 -8.40 -8.18 2.13
CA SER A 57 -7.20 -8.71 2.78
C SER A 57 -5.97 -8.74 1.88
N ASP A 58 -6.19 -8.81 0.57
CA ASP A 58 -5.17 -8.91 -0.50
C ASP A 58 -4.08 -9.98 -0.34
N MET A 59 -4.46 -11.02 0.41
CA MET A 59 -3.63 -12.15 0.79
C MET A 59 -3.94 -13.43 0.00
N ARG A 60 -4.54 -13.35 -1.20
CA ARG A 60 -4.69 -14.55 -2.03
C ARG A 60 -3.32 -15.04 -2.49
N ARG A 61 -3.22 -16.34 -2.77
CA ARG A 61 -2.00 -16.92 -3.32
C ARG A 61 -1.78 -16.42 -4.76
N PRO A 62 -0.58 -15.96 -5.14
CA PRO A 62 -0.31 -15.59 -6.52
C PRO A 62 -0.27 -16.84 -7.43
N PRO A 63 -0.55 -16.69 -8.74
CA PRO A 63 -0.47 -17.80 -9.69
C PRO A 63 0.98 -18.32 -9.85
N GLU A 64 1.95 -17.43 -9.73
CA GLU A 64 3.39 -17.72 -9.79
C GLU A 64 4.13 -16.95 -8.69
N TRP A 65 5.23 -17.52 -8.18
CA TRP A 65 6.06 -16.88 -7.16
C TRP A 65 7.26 -16.18 -7.81
N LEU A 66 7.52 -14.94 -7.40
CA LEU A 66 8.73 -14.23 -7.82
C LEU A 66 10.00 -14.91 -7.22
N PRO A 67 11.07 -15.10 -8.02
CA PRO A 67 12.37 -15.54 -7.50
C PRO A 67 12.96 -14.57 -6.48
N ALA A 68 13.68 -15.08 -5.48
CA ALA A 68 14.27 -14.25 -4.41
C ALA A 68 15.37 -13.29 -4.90
N ASN A 69 15.97 -13.58 -6.06
CA ASN A 69 17.04 -12.82 -6.68
C ASN A 69 16.54 -12.01 -7.89
N ALA A 70 15.23 -11.77 -7.98
CA ALA A 70 14.63 -11.01 -9.06
C ALA A 70 15.19 -9.57 -9.10
N ASP A 71 15.48 -9.09 -10.31
CA ASP A 71 15.91 -7.71 -10.52
C ASP A 71 14.72 -6.73 -10.59
N ASP A 72 15.03 -5.43 -10.72
CA ASP A 72 14.01 -4.37 -10.78
C ASP A 72 13.03 -4.56 -11.94
N ARG A 73 13.48 -5.09 -13.07
CA ARG A 73 12.65 -5.32 -14.25
C ARG A 73 11.72 -6.50 -14.02
N GLU A 74 12.23 -7.59 -13.45
CA GLU A 74 11.44 -8.77 -13.10
C GLU A 74 10.36 -8.44 -12.06
N VAL A 75 10.68 -7.64 -11.04
CA VAL A 75 9.70 -7.16 -10.05
C VAL A 75 8.62 -6.29 -10.70
N PHE A 76 9.02 -5.39 -11.61
CA PHE A 76 8.09 -4.55 -12.34
C PHE A 76 7.13 -5.39 -13.20
N ASP A 77 7.65 -6.30 -14.01
CA ASP A 77 6.86 -7.16 -14.88
C ASP A 77 5.95 -8.09 -14.05
N TYR A 78 6.46 -8.65 -12.96
CA TYR A 78 5.66 -9.47 -12.03
C TYR A 78 4.48 -8.69 -11.45
N THR A 79 4.71 -7.44 -11.05
CA THR A 79 3.67 -6.56 -10.51
C THR A 79 2.55 -6.29 -11.53
N GLY A 80 2.93 -6.01 -12.79
CA GLY A 80 1.99 -5.63 -13.84
C GLY A 80 1.33 -6.79 -14.59
N GLN A 81 1.95 -7.98 -14.59
CA GLN A 81 1.53 -9.11 -15.43
C GLN A 81 1.07 -10.34 -14.66
N VAL A 82 1.53 -10.52 -13.41
CA VAL A 82 1.27 -11.72 -12.61
C VAL A 82 0.38 -11.42 -11.41
N LEU A 83 0.61 -10.29 -10.75
CA LEU A 83 -0.18 -9.85 -9.62
C LEU A 83 -1.49 -9.17 -10.06
N ASN A 84 -2.48 -9.24 -9.18
CA ASN A 84 -3.69 -8.44 -9.22
C ASN A 84 -3.95 -7.89 -7.82
N VAL A 85 -4.96 -7.02 -7.70
CA VAL A 85 -5.30 -6.38 -6.42
C VAL A 85 -5.45 -7.39 -5.27
N GLY A 86 -5.93 -8.61 -5.51
CA GLY A 86 -6.15 -9.56 -4.43
C GLY A 86 -4.94 -10.40 -3.95
N ASN A 87 -3.74 -10.31 -4.54
CA ASN A 87 -2.69 -11.33 -4.32
C ASN A 87 -1.23 -10.84 -4.16
N PHE A 88 -1.00 -9.55 -3.93
CA PHE A 88 0.35 -8.97 -3.94
C PHE A 88 1.08 -9.04 -2.59
N ILE A 89 0.38 -9.21 -1.46
CA ILE A 89 1.01 -9.20 -0.13
C ILE A 89 1.78 -10.50 0.16
N GLN A 90 1.22 -11.66 -0.22
CA GLN A 90 1.90 -12.95 0.02
C GLN A 90 3.31 -13.03 -0.58
N PRO A 91 3.56 -12.60 -1.85
CA PRO A 91 4.92 -12.57 -2.38
C PRO A 91 5.86 -11.67 -1.56
N ALA A 92 5.41 -10.52 -1.07
CA ALA A 92 6.25 -9.60 -0.29
C ALA A 92 6.67 -10.21 1.07
N LEU A 93 5.75 -10.92 1.72
CA LEU A 93 6.04 -11.69 2.94
C LEU A 93 7.03 -12.83 2.65
N ARG A 94 6.84 -13.55 1.55
CA ARG A 94 7.74 -14.66 1.14
C ARG A 94 9.17 -14.19 0.85
N LEU A 95 9.30 -13.01 0.25
CA LEU A 95 10.60 -12.37 -0.03
C LEU A 95 11.25 -11.76 1.22
N GLY A 96 10.56 -11.78 2.37
CA GLY A 96 11.08 -11.25 3.63
C GLY A 96 11.11 -9.71 3.70
N TRP A 97 10.41 -9.03 2.78
CA TRP A 97 10.31 -7.57 2.78
C TRP A 97 9.61 -7.07 4.05
N PHE A 98 8.57 -7.78 4.44
CA PHE A 98 7.85 -7.58 5.69
C PHE A 98 7.90 -8.85 6.53
N ARG A 99 8.02 -8.70 7.85
CA ARG A 99 7.99 -9.85 8.75
C ARG A 99 6.57 -10.35 9.03
N GLU A 100 5.61 -9.44 8.98
CA GLU A 100 4.19 -9.65 9.29
C GLU A 100 3.36 -8.57 8.62
N VAL A 101 2.07 -8.86 8.43
CA VAL A 101 1.07 -7.91 7.95
C VAL A 101 -0.05 -7.81 8.98
N ASP A 102 -0.44 -6.57 9.30
CA ASP A 102 -1.65 -6.27 10.05
C ASP A 102 -2.68 -5.64 9.11
N ILE A 103 -3.75 -6.40 8.85
CA ILE A 103 -4.82 -6.03 7.91
C ILE A 103 -5.90 -5.32 8.70
N VAL A 104 -6.07 -4.02 8.48
CA VAL A 104 -7.09 -3.18 9.09
C VAL A 104 -8.29 -3.05 8.14
N ASP A 105 -9.24 -3.97 8.33
CA ASP A 105 -10.42 -4.16 7.47
C ASP A 105 -11.75 -3.98 8.20
N SER A 106 -11.70 -3.54 9.47
CA SER A 106 -12.86 -3.60 10.34
C SER A 106 -12.78 -2.66 11.54
N SER A 107 -13.95 -2.37 12.14
CA SER A 107 -14.10 -1.53 13.34
C SER A 107 -13.35 -2.06 14.57
N GLN A 108 -13.10 -3.37 14.63
CA GLN A 108 -12.32 -3.98 15.72
C GLN A 108 -10.83 -3.66 15.58
N LYS A 109 -10.35 -3.56 14.33
CA LYS A 109 -8.92 -3.39 14.03
C LYS A 109 -8.52 -1.94 13.85
N ILE A 110 -9.45 -1.03 13.52
CA ILE A 110 -9.14 0.41 13.41
C ILE A 110 -8.50 0.97 14.71
N ASN A 111 -8.85 0.45 15.88
CA ASN A 111 -8.30 0.96 17.14
C ASN A 111 -6.89 0.42 17.47
N ARG A 112 -6.25 -0.35 16.58
CA ARG A 112 -4.92 -0.90 16.82
C ARG A 112 -3.86 0.20 16.99
N ARG A 113 -2.98 -0.05 17.95
CA ARG A 113 -1.86 0.82 18.30
C ARG A 113 -0.57 0.14 17.89
N TYR A 114 0.30 0.89 17.23
CA TYR A 114 1.64 0.47 16.89
C TYR A 114 2.62 1.37 17.63
N GLU A 115 3.70 0.79 18.13
CA GLU A 115 4.73 1.51 18.90
C GLU A 115 6.09 1.56 18.18
N GLN A 116 6.17 0.89 17.03
CA GLN A 116 7.39 0.74 16.23
C GLN A 116 7.18 1.30 14.82
N PRO A 117 8.27 1.63 14.11
CA PRO A 117 8.19 2.00 12.69
C PRO A 117 7.54 0.91 11.84
N LEU A 118 6.84 1.33 10.80
CA LEU A 118 6.05 0.45 9.93
C LEU A 118 6.09 0.93 8.48
N VAL A 119 5.64 0.09 7.56
CA VAL A 119 5.20 0.54 6.23
C VAL A 119 3.69 0.61 6.24
N LEU A 120 3.15 1.73 5.77
CA LEU A 120 1.71 1.95 5.72
C LEU A 120 1.23 1.81 4.28
N ASP A 121 0.26 0.96 4.07
CA ASP A 121 -0.35 0.73 2.78
C ASP A 121 -1.86 1.01 2.89
N LEU A 122 -2.35 1.92 2.06
CA LEU A 122 -3.70 2.46 2.12
C LEU A 122 -4.43 2.18 0.81
N ASP A 123 -5.48 1.36 0.86
CA ASP A 123 -6.52 1.37 -0.17
C ASP A 123 -7.59 2.40 0.21
N MET A 124 -7.93 3.26 -0.74
CA MET A 124 -8.99 4.24 -0.55
C MET A 124 -10.39 3.59 -0.49
N ASP A 125 -10.57 2.37 -0.98
CA ASP A 125 -11.83 1.61 -0.84
C ASP A 125 -12.20 1.32 0.63
N PHE A 126 -11.26 1.48 1.58
CA PHE A 126 -11.56 1.47 3.00
C PHE A 126 -12.56 2.56 3.42
N PHE A 127 -12.74 3.58 2.57
CA PHE A 127 -13.72 4.66 2.72
C PHE A 127 -14.96 4.48 1.84
N ALA A 128 -15.09 3.37 1.11
CA ALA A 128 -16.28 3.07 0.34
C ALA A 128 -17.53 2.91 1.24
N PRO A 129 -18.75 3.09 0.70
CA PRO A 129 -20.00 3.00 1.46
C PRO A 129 -20.16 1.71 2.28
N GLU A 130 -19.61 0.60 1.80
CA GLU A 130 -19.57 -0.70 2.49
C GLU A 130 -18.90 -0.62 3.87
N MET A 131 -17.99 0.34 4.05
CA MET A 131 -17.19 0.55 5.24
C MET A 131 -17.72 1.70 6.14
N ASP A 132 -18.89 2.27 5.84
CA ASP A 132 -19.48 3.41 6.58
C ASP A 132 -19.90 3.09 8.02
N TYR A 133 -19.97 1.81 8.37
CA TYR A 133 -20.17 1.40 9.76
C TYR A 133 -19.00 1.78 10.68
N ILE A 134 -17.85 2.19 10.11
CA ILE A 134 -16.73 2.80 10.83
C ILE A 134 -16.75 4.30 10.56
N ASP A 135 -16.82 5.10 11.63
CA ASP A 135 -16.84 6.56 11.52
C ASP A 135 -15.63 7.12 10.73
N ARG A 136 -15.91 7.97 9.75
CA ARG A 136 -14.91 8.56 8.85
C ARG A 136 -13.86 9.39 9.61
N ALA A 137 -14.29 10.17 10.59
CA ALA A 137 -13.35 10.99 11.38
C ALA A 137 -12.42 10.10 12.22
N LEU A 138 -12.91 8.97 12.74
CA LEU A 138 -12.11 7.94 13.38
C LEU A 138 -11.10 7.32 12.39
N LYS A 139 -11.52 6.93 11.17
CA LYS A 139 -10.62 6.40 10.14
C LYS A 139 -9.46 7.36 9.86
N VAL A 140 -9.78 8.62 9.54
CA VAL A 140 -8.79 9.68 9.24
C VAL A 140 -7.87 9.92 10.44
N ALA A 141 -8.43 10.11 11.63
CA ALA A 141 -7.66 10.38 12.84
C ALA A 141 -6.68 9.24 13.14
N GLN A 142 -7.08 8.00 12.87
CA GLN A 142 -6.24 6.84 13.11
C GLN A 142 -5.15 6.68 12.05
N ILE A 143 -5.48 6.81 10.76
CA ILE A 143 -4.50 6.77 9.67
C ILE A 143 -3.42 7.82 9.90
N ARG A 144 -3.78 9.04 10.32
CA ARG A 144 -2.83 10.08 10.72
C ARG A 144 -1.90 9.67 11.86
N LYS A 145 -2.36 8.85 12.82
CA LYS A 145 -1.47 8.33 13.86
C LYS A 145 -0.45 7.36 13.28
N TRP A 146 -0.86 6.49 12.35
CA TRP A 146 0.01 5.52 11.69
C TRP A 146 1.00 6.17 10.73
N LEU A 147 0.59 7.22 10.02
CA LEU A 147 1.46 8.03 9.16
C LEU A 147 2.69 8.56 9.90
N ARG A 148 2.56 8.93 11.19
CA ARG A 148 3.70 9.40 12.01
C ARG A 148 4.75 8.32 12.31
N LEU A 149 4.40 7.05 12.15
CA LEU A 149 5.30 5.90 12.34
C LEU A 149 5.81 5.34 11.01
N ALA A 150 5.23 5.78 9.89
CA ALA A 150 5.50 5.21 8.58
C ALA A 150 6.92 5.55 8.10
N ARG A 151 7.60 4.55 7.54
CA ARG A 151 8.87 4.72 6.81
C ARG A 151 8.69 4.73 5.30
N CYS A 152 7.56 4.23 4.83
CA CYS A 152 7.09 4.30 3.46
C CYS A 152 5.57 4.27 3.50
N VAL A 153 4.94 5.02 2.59
CA VAL A 153 3.48 5.04 2.44
C VAL A 153 3.12 4.73 0.99
N THR A 154 2.22 3.79 0.79
CA THR A 154 1.60 3.49 -0.51
C THR A 154 0.10 3.78 -0.43
N VAL A 155 -0.46 4.38 -1.47
CA VAL A 155 -1.87 4.80 -1.51
C VAL A 155 -2.46 4.44 -2.88
N ALA A 156 -3.43 3.54 -2.89
CA ALA A 156 -4.21 3.16 -4.07
C ALA A 156 -5.52 3.96 -4.10
N THR A 157 -5.84 4.61 -5.22
CA THR A 157 -7.11 5.37 -5.37
C THR A 157 -8.30 4.49 -5.71
N SER A 158 -8.06 3.23 -6.09
CA SER A 158 -9.07 2.18 -6.32
C SER A 158 -10.26 2.60 -7.19
N PRO A 159 -10.00 2.98 -8.46
CA PRO A 159 -11.01 3.53 -9.37
C PRO A 159 -12.20 2.63 -9.69
N PHE A 160 -12.12 1.34 -9.41
CA PHE A 160 -13.23 0.41 -9.59
C PHE A 160 -14.15 0.31 -8.36
N PHE A 161 -13.66 0.76 -7.20
CA PHE A 161 -14.34 0.62 -5.91
C PHE A 161 -14.68 1.98 -5.28
N MET A 162 -14.04 3.05 -5.73
CA MET A 162 -14.22 4.40 -5.19
C MET A 162 -14.32 5.47 -6.27
N ASP A 163 -15.19 6.46 -6.04
CA ASP A 163 -15.21 7.69 -6.84
C ASP A 163 -13.87 8.42 -6.72
N GLN A 164 -13.28 8.78 -7.86
CA GLN A 164 -11.92 9.32 -7.88
C GLN A 164 -11.82 10.74 -7.33
N GLN A 165 -12.88 11.54 -7.45
CA GLN A 165 -12.89 12.86 -6.85
C GLN A 165 -12.96 12.74 -5.32
N GLU A 166 -13.79 11.84 -4.82
CA GLU A 166 -13.88 11.53 -3.39
C GLU A 166 -12.55 10.99 -2.83
N ALA A 167 -11.91 10.04 -3.52
CA ALA A 167 -10.61 9.49 -3.13
C ALA A 167 -9.55 10.60 -3.01
N ILE A 168 -9.48 11.52 -3.98
CA ILE A 168 -8.54 12.65 -3.98
C ILE A 168 -8.82 13.60 -2.81
N GLU A 169 -10.09 13.92 -2.55
CA GLU A 169 -10.47 14.79 -1.43
C GLU A 169 -10.10 14.19 -0.07
N LEU A 170 -10.34 12.88 0.09
CA LEU A 170 -9.97 12.10 1.27
C LEU A 170 -8.46 12.03 1.46
N ILE A 171 -7.68 11.77 0.41
CA ILE A 171 -6.23 11.84 0.46
C ILE A 171 -5.79 13.23 0.95
N GLY A 172 -6.36 14.30 0.36
CA GLY A 172 -6.11 15.66 0.79
C GLY A 172 -6.49 15.93 2.24
N GLU A 173 -7.52 15.26 2.77
CA GLU A 173 -7.87 15.34 4.19
C GLU A 173 -6.90 14.56 5.08
N ILE A 174 -6.49 13.35 4.71
CA ILE A 174 -5.58 12.51 5.49
C ILE A 174 -4.23 13.21 5.69
N PHE A 175 -3.71 13.83 4.64
CA PHE A 175 -2.37 14.44 4.63
C PHE A 175 -2.33 15.95 4.98
N ARG A 176 -3.48 16.57 5.25
CA ARG A 176 -3.58 17.91 5.85
C ARG A 176 -3.23 17.90 7.34
#